data_AF-A0A8S9K489-F1
#
_entry.id   AF-A0A8S9K489-F1
#
_cell.length_a   1.000
_cell.length_b   1.000
_cell.length_c   1.000
_cell.angle_alpha   90.00
_cell.angle_beta   90.00
_cell.angle_gamma   90.00
#
_symmetry.space_group_name_H-M   'P 1'
#
loop_
_entity.id
_entity.type
_entity.pdbx_description
1 polymer ?
#
loop_
_entity_poly.entity_id
_entity_poly.type
_entity_poly.pdbx_seq_one_letter_code
_entity_poly.pdbx_strand_id
1 'polypeptide(L)'
;MSAFTSKFADELIANAAYIGTPGKGILAADESTGTIGKRLASINVENVETNRRALRELLFTAPGALPCLSGVILFEETLYQKSSDGKLFVDILKEGGVLPGIKVDKGTVELAGTNGETTTQGLDGLGERCKKYYEAGARFAKWRAVLKIGENEPSEHSIHENAYGLARYAVICQENGLVPIVEPEILVDGSHDIHKCAAVTERVLAACYKALSDHHVLLEGTLLKPNMVTPGSDSAKVAPEVIAEHTVRALQRTVPAAVPAIVFLSGGQSEEEATKNLNAMNQLKTKKPWSLSFSFGRALQQSTLKTWAGTRQDTKTTLQLANELIANAAYIGTPGKGILAADESTGTIGKRLASINVENVETNRRALRELLFTAPGALPCLSGVILFEETLYQKSSDGKLFVDILKEGGVLPGIKVDKGTVELAGTNGETTTQGLDGL
;
A
#
# COMPACT_ATOMS: atom_id res chain seq x y z
N MET A 1 8.06 -33.80 14.24
CA MET A 1 7.27 -34.01 13.00
C MET A 1 7.84 -33.07 11.95
N SER A 2 8.22 -33.58 10.77
CA SER A 2 8.80 -32.76 9.69
C SER A 2 7.71 -31.91 9.04
N ALA A 3 7.99 -30.64 8.77
CA ALA A 3 7.10 -29.77 7.99
C ALA A 3 6.78 -30.42 6.63
N PHE A 4 5.56 -30.22 6.14
CA PHE A 4 5.20 -30.62 4.78
C PHE A 4 6.13 -29.90 3.81
N THR A 5 6.91 -30.66 3.05
CA THR A 5 7.89 -30.13 2.09
C THR A 5 7.36 -30.33 0.68
N SER A 6 6.76 -29.26 0.13
CA SER A 6 6.31 -29.21 -1.25
C SER A 6 7.49 -29.31 -2.22
N LYS A 7 7.27 -29.86 -3.42
CA LYS A 7 8.26 -29.82 -4.52
C LYS A 7 8.62 -28.39 -4.96
N PHE A 8 7.83 -27.41 -4.54
CA PHE A 8 8.05 -25.98 -4.81
C PHE A 8 8.76 -25.25 -3.65
N ALA A 9 9.22 -25.94 -2.60
CA ALA A 9 9.75 -25.30 -1.38
C ALA A 9 10.80 -24.20 -1.67
N ASP A 10 11.80 -24.49 -2.49
CA ASP A 10 12.85 -23.51 -2.82
C ASP A 10 12.30 -22.31 -3.59
N GLU A 11 11.39 -22.52 -4.56
CA GLU A 11 10.73 -21.45 -5.31
C GLU A 11 9.85 -20.59 -4.40
N LEU A 12 9.12 -21.21 -3.46
CA LEU A 12 8.29 -20.51 -2.49
C LEU A 12 9.13 -19.60 -1.59
N ILE A 13 10.24 -20.11 -1.05
CA ILE A 13 11.16 -19.36 -0.20
C ILE A 13 11.77 -18.19 -1.00
N ALA A 14 12.25 -18.45 -2.21
CA ALA A 14 12.84 -17.43 -3.07
C ALA A 14 11.86 -16.32 -3.42
N ASN A 15 10.63 -16.66 -3.81
CA ASN A 15 9.60 -15.68 -4.18
C ASN A 15 9.10 -14.89 -2.97
N ALA A 16 8.92 -15.52 -1.81
CA ALA A 16 8.51 -14.84 -0.60
C ALA A 16 9.58 -13.85 -0.10
N ALA A 17 10.85 -14.25 -0.14
CA ALA A 17 11.97 -13.35 0.14
C ALA A 17 12.07 -12.20 -0.87
N TYR A 18 11.87 -12.50 -2.17
CA TYR A 18 11.87 -11.49 -3.24
C TYR A 18 10.79 -10.42 -3.03
N ILE A 19 9.59 -10.81 -2.60
CA ILE A 19 8.52 -9.87 -2.28
C ILE A 19 8.96 -8.87 -1.20
N GLY A 20 9.76 -9.33 -0.23
CA GLY A 20 10.35 -8.53 0.84
C GLY A 20 11.56 -7.68 0.47
N THR A 21 11.92 -7.57 -0.82
CA THR A 21 13.08 -6.77 -1.27
C THR A 21 12.97 -5.33 -0.77
N PRO A 22 13.96 -4.81 -0.03
CA PRO A 22 13.98 -3.39 0.37
C PRO A 22 13.87 -2.50 -0.86
N GLY A 23 13.04 -1.47 -0.82
CA GLY A 23 12.73 -0.65 -2.01
C GLY A 23 11.39 -0.99 -2.65
N LYS A 24 10.82 -2.16 -2.36
CA LYS A 24 9.67 -2.69 -3.10
C LYS A 24 8.50 -3.08 -2.19
N GLY A 25 7.31 -3.10 -2.76
CA GLY A 25 6.11 -3.68 -2.13
C GLY A 25 5.11 -4.19 -3.15
N ILE A 26 3.86 -4.36 -2.72
CA ILE A 26 2.80 -4.98 -3.52
C ILE A 26 1.72 -3.96 -3.86
N LEU A 27 1.35 -3.90 -5.14
CA LEU A 27 0.11 -3.27 -5.58
C LEU A 27 -1.04 -4.27 -5.48
N ALA A 28 -2.06 -3.96 -4.68
CA ALA A 28 -3.27 -4.78 -4.57
C ALA A 28 -4.34 -4.28 -5.57
N ALA A 29 -4.36 -4.87 -6.76
CA ALA A 29 -5.29 -4.57 -7.85
C ALA A 29 -6.34 -5.69 -8.04
N ASP A 30 -6.67 -6.38 -6.94
CA ASP A 30 -7.52 -7.56 -6.86
C ASP A 30 -8.98 -7.26 -6.51
N GLU A 31 -9.41 -6.02 -6.72
CA GLU A 31 -10.81 -5.66 -6.52
C GLU A 31 -11.72 -6.49 -7.43
N SER A 32 -12.67 -7.21 -6.82
CA SER A 32 -13.70 -7.94 -7.56
C SER A 32 -14.52 -6.98 -8.42
N THR A 33 -15.27 -7.52 -9.39
CA THR A 33 -16.16 -6.73 -10.26
C THR A 33 -17.09 -5.82 -9.47
N GLY A 34 -17.61 -6.27 -8.33
CA GLY A 34 -18.45 -5.44 -7.45
C GLY A 34 -17.66 -4.33 -6.73
N THR A 35 -16.49 -4.66 -6.17
CA THR A 35 -15.66 -3.69 -5.43
C THR A 35 -15.10 -2.60 -6.36
N ILE A 36 -14.58 -2.99 -7.53
CA ILE A 36 -14.08 -2.01 -8.51
C ILE A 36 -15.20 -1.17 -9.10
N GLY A 37 -16.41 -1.74 -9.23
CA GLY A 37 -17.59 -0.98 -9.66
C GLY A 37 -17.90 0.20 -8.74
N LYS A 38 -17.81 0.02 -7.42
CA LYS A 38 -17.96 1.12 -6.45
C LYS A 38 -16.88 2.20 -6.63
N ARG A 39 -15.65 1.81 -6.98
CA ARG A 39 -14.56 2.76 -7.23
C ARG A 39 -14.76 3.53 -8.54
N LEU A 40 -15.12 2.85 -9.62
CA LEU A 40 -15.42 3.48 -10.91
C LEU A 40 -16.63 4.43 -10.79
N ALA A 41 -17.68 4.02 -10.08
CA ALA A 41 -18.84 4.87 -9.84
C ALA A 41 -18.47 6.18 -9.09
N SER A 42 -17.48 6.14 -8.18
CA SER A 42 -17.04 7.34 -7.45
C SER A 42 -16.38 8.42 -8.31
N ILE A 43 -16.01 8.07 -9.55
CA ILE A 43 -15.46 8.97 -10.57
C ILE A 43 -16.37 9.04 -11.81
N ASN A 44 -17.64 8.63 -11.68
CA ASN A 44 -18.64 8.60 -12.76
C ASN A 44 -18.24 7.76 -13.99
N VAL A 45 -17.50 6.67 -13.78
CA VAL A 45 -17.11 5.72 -14.83
C VAL A 45 -17.96 4.45 -14.75
N GLU A 46 -18.46 3.98 -15.89
CA GLU A 46 -19.25 2.76 -15.97
C GLU A 46 -18.41 1.50 -15.67
N ASN A 47 -18.99 0.56 -14.92
CA ASN A 47 -18.35 -0.71 -14.57
C ASN A 47 -18.49 -1.77 -15.67
N VAL A 48 -17.83 -1.54 -16.81
CA VAL A 48 -17.70 -2.51 -17.91
C VAL A 48 -16.28 -3.07 -17.97
N GLU A 49 -16.13 -4.25 -18.58
CA GLU A 49 -14.83 -4.94 -18.67
C GLU A 49 -13.74 -4.08 -19.32
N THR A 50 -14.09 -3.33 -20.37
CA THR A 50 -13.18 -2.44 -21.07
C THR A 50 -12.58 -1.37 -20.17
N ASN A 51 -13.38 -0.77 -19.27
CA ASN A 51 -12.94 0.24 -18.31
C ASN A 51 -12.12 -0.39 -17.18
N ARG A 52 -12.52 -1.57 -16.70
CA ARG A 52 -11.76 -2.35 -15.73
C ARG A 52 -10.36 -2.67 -16.28
N ARG A 53 -10.27 -3.16 -17.51
CA ARG A 53 -9.00 -3.43 -18.20
C ARG A 53 -8.17 -2.16 -18.36
N ALA A 54 -8.78 -1.07 -18.83
CA ALA A 54 -8.08 0.21 -19.06
C ALA A 54 -7.42 0.76 -17.79
N LEU A 55 -8.11 0.69 -16.64
CA LEU A 55 -7.53 1.08 -15.35
C LEU A 55 -6.32 0.21 -14.97
N ARG A 56 -6.38 -1.11 -15.19
CA ARG A 56 -5.26 -2.00 -14.86
C ARG A 56 -4.09 -1.81 -15.81
N GLU A 57 -4.38 -1.63 -17.09
CA GLU A 57 -3.37 -1.28 -18.10
C GLU A 57 -2.64 0.01 -17.73
N LEU A 58 -3.37 1.06 -17.33
CA LEU A 58 -2.79 2.31 -16.85
C LEU A 58 -1.81 2.06 -15.70
N LEU A 59 -2.19 1.26 -14.70
CA LEU A 59 -1.33 0.97 -13.55
C LEU A 59 -0.09 0.16 -13.92
N PHE A 60 -0.20 -0.81 -14.81
CA PHE A 60 0.90 -1.74 -15.13
C PHE A 60 1.85 -1.21 -16.19
N THR A 61 1.41 -0.24 -16.99
CA THR A 61 2.23 0.40 -18.03
C THR A 61 2.76 1.77 -17.62
N ALA A 62 2.42 2.24 -16.41
CA ALA A 62 2.94 3.47 -15.82
C ALA A 62 4.49 3.46 -15.82
N PRO A 63 5.16 4.34 -16.59
CA PRO A 63 6.61 4.32 -16.72
C PRO A 63 7.29 4.54 -15.38
N GLY A 64 8.10 3.58 -14.92
CA GLY A 64 8.84 3.66 -13.65
C GLY A 64 8.11 3.10 -12.42
N ALA A 65 6.84 2.72 -12.53
CA ALA A 65 6.09 2.15 -11.42
C ALA A 65 6.56 0.73 -11.04
N LEU A 66 6.71 -0.15 -12.04
CA LEU A 66 7.07 -1.57 -11.82
C LEU A 66 8.37 -1.78 -11.04
N PRO A 67 9.46 -0.99 -11.21
CA PRO A 67 10.65 -1.07 -10.37
C PRO A 67 10.41 -0.96 -8.86
N CYS A 68 9.36 -0.24 -8.44
CA CYS A 68 9.00 -0.07 -7.04
C CYS A 68 8.08 -1.19 -6.51
N LEU A 69 7.68 -2.12 -7.39
CA LEU A 69 6.80 -3.22 -7.07
C LEU A 69 7.59 -4.53 -7.11
N SER A 70 7.40 -5.36 -6.10
CA SER A 70 7.87 -6.74 -6.08
C SER A 70 6.74 -7.70 -6.50
N GLY A 71 5.48 -7.30 -6.29
CA GLY A 71 4.32 -8.07 -6.76
C GLY A 71 3.10 -7.22 -7.07
N VAL A 72 2.17 -7.78 -7.85
CA VAL A 72 0.82 -7.23 -8.03
C VAL A 72 -0.20 -8.33 -7.75
N ILE A 73 -1.16 -8.09 -6.85
CA ILE A 73 -2.30 -9.00 -6.65
C ILE A 73 -3.35 -8.67 -7.71
N LEU A 74 -3.73 -9.67 -8.51
CA LEU A 74 -4.72 -9.56 -9.56
C LEU A 74 -6.04 -10.23 -9.14
N PHE A 75 -7.14 -9.78 -9.74
CA PHE A 75 -8.39 -10.53 -9.78
C PHE A 75 -8.35 -11.52 -10.95
N GLU A 76 -9.16 -12.59 -10.88
CA GLU A 76 -9.16 -13.67 -11.90
C GLU A 76 -9.41 -13.15 -13.31
N GLU A 77 -10.32 -12.18 -13.49
CA GLU A 77 -10.54 -11.52 -14.79
C GLU A 77 -9.23 -10.91 -15.33
N THR A 78 -8.49 -10.18 -14.49
CA THR A 78 -7.27 -9.46 -14.89
C THR A 78 -6.09 -10.40 -15.16
N LEU A 79 -6.03 -11.55 -14.49
CA LEU A 79 -4.97 -12.55 -14.70
C LEU A 79 -4.90 -13.01 -16.18
N TYR A 80 -6.06 -13.07 -16.84
CA TYR A 80 -6.18 -13.51 -18.23
C TYR A 80 -6.39 -12.36 -19.22
N GLN A 81 -6.45 -11.12 -18.75
CA GLN A 81 -6.59 -9.95 -19.61
C GLN A 81 -5.30 -9.59 -20.33
N LYS A 82 -5.48 -8.94 -21.47
CA LYS A 82 -4.43 -8.38 -22.30
C LYS A 82 -4.50 -6.86 -22.31
N SER A 83 -3.36 -6.20 -22.42
CA SER A 83 -3.26 -4.78 -22.77
C SER A 83 -3.76 -4.52 -24.19
N SER A 84 -3.90 -3.25 -24.55
CA SER A 84 -4.32 -2.78 -25.86
C SER A 84 -3.36 -3.20 -27.00
N ASP A 85 -2.10 -3.49 -26.70
CA ASP A 85 -1.10 -4.04 -27.64
C ASP A 85 -1.15 -5.57 -27.79
N GLY A 86 -2.10 -6.23 -27.10
CA GLY A 86 -2.33 -7.67 -27.20
C GLY A 86 -1.47 -8.54 -26.26
N LYS A 87 -0.65 -7.94 -25.40
CA LYS A 87 0.19 -8.65 -24.43
C LYS A 87 -0.57 -9.00 -23.16
N LEU A 88 -0.31 -10.17 -22.56
CA LEU A 88 -0.93 -10.52 -21.29
C LEU A 88 -0.35 -9.65 -20.17
N PHE A 89 -1.19 -9.23 -19.21
CA PHE A 89 -0.71 -8.46 -18.06
C PHE A 89 0.32 -9.23 -17.23
N VAL A 90 0.18 -10.55 -17.12
CA VAL A 90 1.17 -11.39 -16.44
C VAL A 90 2.56 -11.31 -17.07
N ASP A 91 2.64 -11.11 -18.39
CA ASP A 91 3.91 -11.00 -19.11
C ASP A 91 4.51 -9.59 -18.96
N ILE A 92 3.67 -8.55 -18.99
CA ILE A 92 4.07 -7.17 -18.66
C ILE A 92 4.70 -7.11 -17.27
N LEU A 93 4.05 -7.71 -16.28
CA LEU A 93 4.55 -7.74 -14.90
C LEU A 93 5.88 -8.50 -14.80
N LYS A 94 5.98 -9.70 -15.38
CA LYS A 94 7.21 -10.51 -15.35
C LYS A 94 8.39 -9.78 -16.00
N GLU A 95 8.19 -9.15 -17.14
CA GLU A 95 9.25 -8.37 -17.81
C GLU A 95 9.68 -7.14 -17.02
N GLY A 96 8.77 -6.54 -16.25
CA GLY A 96 9.08 -5.50 -15.27
C GLY A 96 9.73 -6.02 -13.98
N GLY A 97 10.01 -7.32 -13.87
CA GLY A 97 10.53 -7.95 -12.67
C GLY A 97 9.52 -8.01 -11.52
N VAL A 98 8.22 -8.02 -11.81
CA VAL A 98 7.15 -8.02 -10.81
C VAL A 98 6.45 -9.37 -10.82
N LEU A 99 6.33 -10.00 -9.65
CA LEU A 99 5.61 -11.25 -9.52
C LEU A 99 4.10 -11.03 -9.71
N PRO A 100 3.41 -11.82 -10.56
CA PRO A 100 1.95 -11.82 -10.58
C PRO A 100 1.42 -12.61 -9.38
N GLY A 101 0.46 -12.05 -8.67
CA GLY A 101 -0.28 -12.70 -7.60
C GLY A 101 -1.77 -12.79 -7.91
N ILE A 102 -2.48 -13.68 -7.23
CA ILE A 102 -3.90 -13.92 -7.48
C ILE A 102 -4.72 -13.91 -6.18
N LYS A 103 -5.85 -13.21 -6.16
CA LYS A 103 -6.84 -13.36 -5.10
C LYS A 103 -7.61 -14.67 -5.31
N VAL A 104 -7.65 -15.53 -4.29
CA VAL A 104 -8.29 -16.85 -4.41
C VAL A 104 -9.45 -17.09 -3.43
N ASP A 105 -9.61 -16.23 -2.42
CA ASP A 105 -10.82 -16.24 -1.59
C ASP A 105 -12.08 -15.90 -2.40
N LYS A 106 -13.23 -16.43 -1.97
CA LYS A 106 -14.54 -16.20 -2.56
C LYS A 106 -15.40 -15.27 -1.70
N GLY A 107 -14.77 -14.41 -0.89
CA GLY A 107 -15.45 -13.49 0.00
C GLY A 107 -15.88 -14.11 1.33
N THR A 108 -16.51 -13.27 2.15
CA THR A 108 -16.91 -13.59 3.52
C THR A 108 -18.38 -13.97 3.62
N VAL A 109 -18.70 -14.80 4.60
CA VAL A 109 -20.06 -15.10 5.04
C VAL A 109 -20.16 -14.92 6.55
N GLU A 110 -21.35 -14.56 7.04
CA GLU A 110 -21.58 -14.36 8.46
C GLU A 110 -21.57 -15.68 9.23
N LEU A 111 -21.02 -15.64 10.44
CA LEU A 111 -21.05 -16.75 11.39
C LEU A 111 -22.35 -16.70 12.19
N ALA A 112 -23.18 -17.72 12.04
CA ALA A 112 -24.44 -17.83 12.78
C ALA A 112 -24.18 -17.84 14.30
N GLY A 113 -25.02 -17.12 15.05
CA GLY A 113 -24.85 -16.99 16.51
C GLY A 113 -23.79 -15.98 16.96
N THR A 114 -23.19 -15.23 16.03
CA THR A 114 -22.28 -14.11 16.33
C THR A 114 -22.93 -12.77 15.99
N ASN A 115 -22.31 -11.68 16.45
CA ASN A 115 -22.76 -10.31 16.17
C ASN A 115 -22.13 -9.78 14.87
N GLY A 116 -22.55 -10.35 13.74
CA GLY A 116 -22.05 -9.96 12.41
C GLY A 116 -20.56 -10.22 12.22
N GLU A 117 -20.00 -11.22 12.91
CA GLU A 117 -18.65 -11.70 12.62
C GLU A 117 -18.70 -12.63 11.40
N THR A 118 -17.56 -12.79 10.72
CA THR A 118 -17.52 -13.53 9.45
C THR A 118 -16.46 -14.60 9.44
N THR A 119 -16.63 -15.58 8.55
CA THR A 119 -15.56 -16.47 8.05
C THR A 119 -15.45 -16.32 6.54
N THR A 120 -14.32 -16.72 5.97
CA THR A 120 -14.05 -16.57 4.53
C THR A 120 -14.18 -17.90 3.79
N GLN A 121 -14.80 -17.88 2.62
CA GLN A 121 -15.03 -19.06 1.78
C GLN A 121 -14.01 -19.16 0.63
N GLY A 122 -13.92 -20.35 0.01
CA GLY A 122 -13.15 -20.56 -1.21
C GLY A 122 -12.23 -21.79 -1.23
N LEU A 123 -12.26 -22.63 -0.18
CA LEU A 123 -11.41 -23.83 -0.08
C LEU A 123 -11.82 -24.92 -1.08
N ASP A 124 -13.12 -25.01 -1.42
CA ASP A 124 -13.63 -25.99 -2.38
C ASP A 124 -13.03 -25.77 -3.78
N GLY A 125 -12.36 -26.80 -4.28
CA GLY A 125 -11.65 -26.77 -5.57
C GLY A 125 -10.43 -25.84 -5.58
N LEU A 126 -9.95 -25.34 -4.42
CA LEU A 126 -8.85 -24.39 -4.36
C LEU A 126 -7.56 -24.92 -4.99
N GLY A 127 -7.21 -26.19 -4.77
CA GLY A 127 -5.98 -26.79 -5.33
C GLY A 127 -5.96 -26.76 -6.86
N GLU A 128 -7.08 -27.14 -7.50
CA GLU A 128 -7.21 -27.09 -8.96
C GLU A 128 -7.11 -25.66 -9.50
N ARG A 129 -7.71 -24.69 -8.80
CA ARG A 129 -7.61 -23.28 -9.15
C ARG A 129 -6.17 -22.77 -9.00
N CYS A 130 -5.51 -23.04 -7.87
CA CYS A 130 -4.11 -22.66 -7.64
C CYS A 130 -3.18 -23.23 -8.72
N LYS A 131 -3.36 -24.49 -9.10
CA LYS A 131 -2.59 -25.10 -10.19
C LYS A 131 -2.77 -24.35 -11.52
N LYS A 132 -4.02 -24.04 -11.90
CA LYS A 132 -4.32 -23.25 -13.11
C LYS A 132 -3.74 -21.85 -13.05
N TYR A 133 -3.76 -21.20 -11.89
CA TYR A 133 -3.17 -19.88 -11.72
C TYR A 133 -1.64 -19.90 -11.78
N TYR A 134 -1.00 -20.94 -11.23
CA TYR A 134 0.44 -21.14 -11.36
C TYR A 134 0.86 -21.32 -12.84
N GLU A 135 0.10 -22.13 -13.58
CA GLU A 135 0.26 -22.33 -15.04
C GLU A 135 0.05 -21.03 -15.82
N ALA A 136 -0.90 -20.18 -15.39
CA ALA A 136 -1.13 -18.85 -15.95
C ALA A 136 -0.05 -17.81 -15.56
N GLY A 137 0.90 -18.16 -14.68
CA GLY A 137 2.04 -17.32 -14.32
C GLY A 137 1.97 -16.63 -12.96
N ALA A 138 0.94 -16.89 -12.15
CA ALA A 138 0.92 -16.43 -10.77
C ALA A 138 1.99 -17.16 -9.92
N ARG A 139 2.56 -16.47 -8.94
CA ARG A 139 3.58 -17.00 -8.02
C ARG A 139 3.28 -16.79 -6.54
N PHE A 140 2.26 -16.00 -6.26
CA PHE A 140 1.72 -15.87 -4.91
C PHE A 140 0.20 -15.73 -4.96
N ALA A 141 -0.44 -15.97 -3.82
CA ALA A 141 -1.88 -15.85 -3.67
C ALA A 141 -2.21 -14.94 -2.50
N LYS A 142 -3.45 -14.46 -2.45
CA LYS A 142 -3.99 -13.72 -1.31
C LYS A 142 -5.34 -14.29 -0.88
N TRP A 143 -5.56 -14.35 0.42
CA TRP A 143 -6.82 -14.71 1.06
C TRP A 143 -7.09 -13.79 2.24
N ARG A 144 -8.20 -13.06 2.19
CA ARG A 144 -8.60 -12.12 3.25
C ARG A 144 -9.59 -12.75 4.23
N ALA A 145 -9.18 -12.87 5.48
CA ALA A 145 -10.06 -13.04 6.63
C ALA A 145 -10.41 -11.68 7.23
N VAL A 146 -11.62 -11.54 7.78
CA VAL A 146 -12.11 -10.27 8.34
C VAL A 146 -12.58 -10.50 9.76
N LEU A 147 -12.00 -9.74 10.69
CA LEU A 147 -12.35 -9.73 12.10
C LEU A 147 -12.72 -8.30 12.50
N LYS A 148 -13.58 -8.15 13.50
CA LYS A 148 -14.03 -6.86 14.02
C LYS A 148 -13.69 -6.73 15.50
N ILE A 149 -13.52 -5.50 15.96
CA ILE A 149 -13.40 -5.18 17.39
C ILE A 149 -14.76 -4.68 17.87
N GLY A 150 -15.21 -5.23 18.99
CA GLY A 150 -16.40 -4.75 19.67
C GLY A 150 -16.37 -5.09 21.15
N GLU A 151 -17.53 -5.11 21.77
CA GLU A 151 -17.66 -5.41 23.21
C GLU A 151 -17.25 -6.87 23.48
N ASN A 152 -17.74 -7.79 22.65
CA ASN A 152 -17.47 -9.23 22.76
C ASN A 152 -16.65 -9.77 21.58
N GLU A 153 -16.37 -8.93 20.58
CA GLU A 153 -15.66 -9.29 19.36
C GLU A 153 -14.17 -8.88 19.39
N PRO A 154 -13.26 -9.65 18.76
CA PRO A 154 -13.57 -10.90 18.08
C PRO A 154 -13.77 -12.06 19.06
N SER A 155 -14.80 -12.86 18.80
CA SER A 155 -15.10 -14.05 19.59
C SER A 155 -14.05 -15.14 19.35
N GLU A 156 -13.93 -16.07 20.30
CA GLU A 156 -13.09 -17.27 20.09
C GLU A 156 -13.51 -18.05 18.83
N HIS A 157 -14.81 -18.11 18.55
CA HIS A 157 -15.32 -18.78 17.36
C HIS A 157 -14.83 -18.09 16.08
N SER A 158 -14.97 -16.77 15.97
CA SER A 158 -14.49 -16.03 14.79
C SER A 158 -12.98 -16.14 14.61
N ILE A 159 -12.21 -16.04 15.70
CA ILE A 159 -10.75 -16.21 15.65
C ILE A 159 -10.39 -17.61 15.13
N HIS A 160 -11.01 -18.66 15.69
CA HIS A 160 -10.76 -20.04 15.30
C HIS A 160 -11.05 -20.29 13.81
N GLU A 161 -12.25 -19.94 13.34
CA GLU A 161 -12.68 -20.19 11.96
C GLU A 161 -11.78 -19.50 10.94
N ASN A 162 -11.41 -18.24 11.21
CA ASN A 162 -10.53 -17.48 10.31
C ASN A 162 -9.09 -17.99 10.35
N ALA A 163 -8.54 -18.31 11.52
CA ALA A 163 -7.17 -18.80 11.65
C ALA A 163 -6.99 -20.15 10.94
N TYR A 164 -7.90 -21.11 11.15
CA TYR A 164 -7.84 -22.42 10.50
C TYR A 164 -8.19 -22.35 9.01
N GLY A 165 -9.11 -21.46 8.60
CA GLY A 165 -9.38 -21.18 7.19
C GLY A 165 -8.14 -20.68 6.45
N LEU A 166 -7.43 -19.71 7.03
CA LEU A 166 -6.16 -19.20 6.51
C LEU A 166 -5.07 -20.27 6.47
N ALA A 167 -4.95 -21.09 7.52
CA ALA A 167 -3.95 -22.15 7.57
C ALA A 167 -4.19 -23.23 6.51
N ARG A 168 -5.45 -23.64 6.30
CA ARG A 168 -5.81 -24.59 5.24
C ARG A 168 -5.56 -24.01 3.85
N TYR A 169 -5.93 -22.74 3.63
CA TYR A 169 -5.61 -22.01 2.40
C TYR A 169 -4.10 -21.99 2.12
N ALA A 170 -3.28 -21.73 3.14
CA ALA A 170 -1.83 -21.60 2.99
C ALA A 170 -1.18 -22.91 2.52
N VAL A 171 -1.54 -24.05 3.11
CA VAL A 171 -1.02 -25.37 2.68
C VAL A 171 -1.39 -25.66 1.23
N ILE A 172 -2.66 -25.45 0.85
CA ILE A 172 -3.12 -25.72 -0.52
C ILE A 172 -2.37 -24.84 -1.54
N CYS A 173 -2.05 -23.59 -1.19
CA CYS A 173 -1.23 -22.73 -2.04
C CYS A 173 0.19 -23.28 -2.21
N GLN A 174 0.84 -23.68 -1.11
CA GLN A 174 2.20 -24.20 -1.13
C GLN A 174 2.31 -25.55 -1.87
N GLU A 175 1.30 -26.41 -1.77
CA GLU A 175 1.18 -27.65 -2.57
C GLU A 175 1.20 -27.36 -4.08
N ASN A 176 0.73 -26.19 -4.50
CA ASN A 176 0.56 -25.78 -5.89
C ASN A 176 1.52 -24.66 -6.33
N GLY A 177 2.57 -24.38 -5.55
CA GLY A 177 3.64 -23.46 -5.93
C GLY A 177 3.32 -21.96 -5.81
N LEU A 178 2.27 -21.61 -5.07
CA LEU A 178 1.92 -20.21 -4.79
C LEU A 178 2.30 -19.85 -3.35
N VAL A 179 3.07 -18.79 -3.17
CA VAL A 179 3.33 -18.20 -1.84
C VAL A 179 2.00 -17.67 -1.26
N PRO A 180 1.49 -18.15 -0.13
CA PRO A 180 0.28 -17.60 0.46
C PRO A 180 0.56 -16.31 1.23
N ILE A 181 -0.13 -15.23 0.85
CA ILE A 181 -0.29 -14.04 1.69
C ILE A 181 -1.44 -14.31 2.67
N VAL A 182 -1.09 -14.46 3.94
CA VAL A 182 -2.02 -14.65 5.05
C VAL A 182 -2.52 -13.27 5.50
N GLU A 183 -3.79 -12.95 5.26
CA GLU A 183 -4.37 -11.63 5.55
C GLU A 183 -5.50 -11.72 6.61
N PRO A 184 -5.16 -11.76 7.91
CA PRO A 184 -6.13 -11.65 9.00
C PRO A 184 -6.40 -10.16 9.30
N GLU A 185 -7.29 -9.55 8.52
CA GLU A 185 -7.59 -8.13 8.68
C GLU A 185 -8.52 -7.90 9.88
N ILE A 186 -8.03 -7.18 10.88
CA ILE A 186 -8.87 -6.60 11.92
C ILE A 186 -9.34 -5.23 11.46
N LEU A 187 -10.65 -5.06 11.35
CA LEU A 187 -11.29 -3.84 10.93
C LEU A 187 -11.04 -2.70 11.93
N VAL A 188 -10.88 -1.50 11.39
CA VAL A 188 -10.66 -0.27 12.15
C VAL A 188 -11.97 0.29 12.73
N ASP A 189 -13.12 -0.19 12.29
CA ASP A 189 -14.42 0.37 12.68
C ASP A 189 -14.63 0.38 14.21
N GLY A 190 -15.08 1.52 14.73
CA GLY A 190 -15.49 1.72 16.13
C GLY A 190 -14.65 2.74 16.89
N SER A 191 -14.93 2.86 18.20
CA SER A 191 -14.36 3.88 19.10
C SER A 191 -13.27 3.35 20.04
N HIS A 192 -12.67 2.20 19.72
CA HIS A 192 -11.66 1.55 20.54
C HIS A 192 -10.31 2.27 20.48
N ASP A 193 -9.55 2.28 21.57
CA ASP A 193 -8.21 2.85 21.58
C ASP A 193 -7.17 1.93 20.91
N ILE A 194 -5.97 2.46 20.73
CA ILE A 194 -4.86 1.71 20.13
C ILE A 194 -4.41 0.51 20.98
N HIS A 195 -4.63 0.54 22.30
CA HIS A 195 -4.27 -0.56 23.20
C HIS A 195 -5.18 -1.77 22.98
N LYS A 196 -6.49 -1.54 22.80
CA LYS A 196 -7.44 -2.58 22.43
C LYS A 196 -7.12 -3.18 21.07
N CYS A 197 -6.80 -2.34 20.08
CA CYS A 197 -6.37 -2.81 18.76
C CYS A 197 -5.09 -3.68 18.86
N ALA A 198 -4.11 -3.25 19.66
CA ALA A 198 -2.88 -4.01 19.90
C ALA A 198 -3.17 -5.39 20.51
N ALA A 199 -3.98 -5.43 21.57
CA ALA A 199 -4.33 -6.67 22.27
C ALA A 199 -5.08 -7.66 21.36
N VAL A 200 -6.02 -7.16 20.55
CA VAL A 200 -6.74 -7.99 19.58
C VAL A 200 -5.81 -8.47 18.47
N THR A 201 -4.95 -7.60 17.95
CA THR A 201 -3.95 -7.98 16.94
C THR A 201 -3.02 -9.08 17.45
N GLU A 202 -2.51 -8.96 18.68
CA GLU A 202 -1.66 -9.98 19.28
C GLU A 202 -2.40 -11.33 19.43
N ARG A 203 -3.64 -11.32 19.91
CA ARG A 203 -4.45 -12.53 20.06
C ARG A 203 -4.73 -13.23 18.72
N VAL A 204 -5.12 -12.46 17.70
CA VAL A 204 -5.46 -12.98 16.37
C VAL A 204 -4.22 -13.54 15.67
N LEU A 205 -3.09 -12.82 15.69
CA LEU A 205 -1.86 -13.27 15.05
C LEU A 205 -1.29 -14.52 15.74
N ALA A 206 -1.34 -14.59 17.07
CA ALA A 206 -0.94 -15.79 17.80
C ALA A 206 -1.77 -17.01 17.39
N ALA A 207 -3.09 -16.85 17.25
CA ALA A 207 -3.98 -17.92 16.78
C ALA A 207 -3.67 -18.33 15.33
N CYS A 208 -3.43 -17.36 14.43
CA CYS A 208 -3.06 -17.63 13.04
C CYS A 208 -1.76 -18.44 12.95
N TYR A 209 -0.69 -18.05 13.65
CA TYR A 209 0.57 -18.79 13.59
C TYR A 209 0.51 -20.15 14.29
N LYS A 210 -0.32 -20.30 15.33
CA LYS A 210 -0.63 -21.61 15.90
C LYS A 210 -1.31 -22.52 14.87
N ALA A 211 -2.33 -22.02 14.17
CA ALA A 211 -3.01 -22.78 13.12
C ALA A 211 -2.08 -23.12 11.94
N LEU A 212 -1.25 -22.17 11.49
CA LEU A 212 -0.25 -22.41 10.44
C LEU A 212 0.74 -23.53 10.84
N SER A 213 1.17 -23.54 12.10
CA SER A 213 2.01 -24.61 12.66
C SER A 213 1.30 -25.96 12.68
N ASP A 214 0.04 -26.00 13.11
CA ASP A 214 -0.76 -27.23 13.16
C ASP A 214 -1.00 -27.82 11.76
N HIS A 215 -1.05 -26.95 10.76
CA HIS A 215 -1.15 -27.30 9.34
C HIS A 215 0.20 -27.56 8.66
N HIS A 216 1.31 -27.48 9.40
CA HIS A 216 2.67 -27.77 8.90
C HIS A 216 3.11 -26.87 7.74
N VAL A 217 2.64 -25.62 7.71
CA VAL A 217 2.99 -24.64 6.69
C VAL A 217 4.47 -24.28 6.78
N LEU A 218 5.14 -24.20 5.62
CA LEU A 218 6.51 -23.71 5.49
C LEU A 218 6.52 -22.19 5.64
N LEU A 219 6.83 -21.65 6.82
CA LEU A 219 6.71 -20.21 7.12
C LEU A 219 7.63 -19.34 6.25
N GLU A 220 8.80 -19.84 5.90
CA GLU A 220 9.78 -19.21 5.00
C GLU A 220 9.21 -18.97 3.60
N GLY A 221 8.21 -19.78 3.20
CA GLY A 221 7.46 -19.65 1.96
C GLY A 221 6.09 -19.01 2.14
N THR A 222 5.91 -18.13 3.13
CA THR A 222 4.67 -17.36 3.38
C THR A 222 4.92 -15.87 3.45
N LEU A 223 3.85 -15.08 3.44
CA LEU A 223 3.86 -13.65 3.74
C LEU A 223 2.71 -13.33 4.69
N LEU A 224 2.87 -12.29 5.52
CA LEU A 224 1.79 -11.77 6.36
C LEU A 224 1.31 -10.43 5.82
N LYS A 225 -0.01 -10.25 5.71
CA LYS A 225 -0.66 -8.96 5.40
C LYS A 225 -1.62 -8.57 6.53
N PRO A 226 -1.12 -7.97 7.61
CA PRO A 226 -1.95 -7.58 8.73
C PRO A 226 -2.42 -6.13 8.55
N ASN A 227 -3.42 -5.72 9.34
CA ASN A 227 -3.66 -4.32 9.65
C ASN A 227 -2.47 -3.72 10.41
N MET A 228 -2.27 -2.41 10.28
CA MET A 228 -1.49 -1.67 11.27
C MET A 228 -2.28 -1.58 12.58
N VAL A 229 -1.59 -1.42 13.70
CA VAL A 229 -2.24 -1.23 15.00
C VAL A 229 -2.56 0.25 15.16
N THR A 230 -3.83 0.62 14.93
CA THR A 230 -4.34 2.00 14.99
C THR A 230 -5.47 2.12 16.01
N PRO A 231 -5.78 3.33 16.50
CA PRO A 231 -7.08 3.60 17.10
C PRO A 231 -8.22 3.27 16.12
N GLY A 232 -9.42 3.08 16.66
CA GLY A 232 -10.62 2.88 15.87
C GLY A 232 -10.99 4.12 15.04
N SER A 233 -11.84 3.93 14.02
CA SER A 233 -12.25 4.97 13.08
C SER A 233 -12.89 6.19 13.74
N ASP A 234 -13.54 5.98 14.88
CA ASP A 234 -14.29 7.00 15.62
C ASP A 234 -13.45 7.59 16.78
N SER A 235 -12.21 7.11 16.94
CA SER A 235 -11.26 7.58 17.93
C SER A 235 -10.33 8.65 17.34
N ALA A 236 -9.71 9.44 18.21
CA ALA A 236 -8.70 10.40 17.78
C ALA A 236 -7.51 9.71 17.11
N LYS A 237 -7.09 10.24 15.96
CA LYS A 237 -5.85 9.81 15.31
C LYS A 237 -4.65 10.07 16.22
N VAL A 238 -3.61 9.26 16.07
CA VAL A 238 -2.35 9.38 16.81
C VAL A 238 -1.18 9.56 15.85
N ALA A 239 -0.03 9.97 16.38
CA ALA A 239 1.17 10.17 15.58
C ALA A 239 1.72 8.84 15.00
N PRO A 240 2.38 8.88 13.83
CA PRO A 240 2.95 7.68 13.19
C PRO A 240 3.91 6.89 14.08
N GLU A 241 4.65 7.56 14.97
CA GLU A 241 5.59 6.93 15.90
C GLU A 241 4.86 6.03 16.92
N VAL A 242 3.66 6.44 17.34
CA VAL A 242 2.80 5.66 18.24
C VAL A 242 2.26 4.43 17.51
N ILE A 243 1.78 4.60 16.26
CA ILE A 243 1.37 3.48 15.41
C ILE A 243 2.52 2.50 15.22
N ALA A 244 3.72 3.01 14.95
CA ALA A 244 4.91 2.19 14.73
C ALA A 244 5.30 1.36 15.95
N GLU A 245 5.32 1.99 17.13
CA GLU A 245 5.65 1.32 18.39
C GLU A 245 4.68 0.18 18.70
N HIS A 246 3.37 0.45 18.61
CA HIS A 246 2.33 -0.55 18.88
C HIS A 246 2.32 -1.68 17.85
N THR A 247 2.44 -1.33 16.57
CA THR A 247 2.42 -2.32 15.48
C THR A 247 3.64 -3.24 15.55
N VAL A 248 4.86 -2.68 15.62
CA VAL A 248 6.08 -3.49 15.64
C VAL A 248 6.15 -4.36 16.90
N ARG A 249 5.70 -3.85 18.06
CA ARG A 249 5.61 -4.64 19.30
C ARG A 249 4.64 -5.83 19.16
N ALA A 250 3.46 -5.62 18.61
CA ALA A 250 2.48 -6.70 18.40
C ALA A 250 3.05 -7.80 17.49
N LEU A 251 3.77 -7.41 16.44
CA LEU A 251 4.44 -8.34 15.53
C LEU A 251 5.58 -9.09 16.22
N GLN A 252 6.43 -8.41 17.00
CA GLN A 252 7.51 -9.02 17.78
C GLN A 252 7.02 -10.10 18.76
N ARG A 253 5.79 -9.95 19.28
CA ARG A 253 5.20 -10.88 20.24
C ARG A 253 4.57 -12.12 19.60
N THR A 254 4.36 -12.13 18.28
CA THR A 254 3.47 -13.12 17.65
C THR A 254 4.01 -13.74 16.36
N VAL A 255 4.73 -12.97 15.54
CA VAL A 255 5.23 -13.44 14.25
C VAL A 255 6.54 -14.19 14.45
N PRO A 256 6.71 -15.41 13.91
CA PRO A 256 8.00 -16.10 13.92
C PRO A 256 9.00 -15.45 12.96
N ALA A 257 10.28 -15.40 13.33
CA ALA A 257 11.37 -14.85 12.50
C ALA A 257 11.55 -15.54 11.13
N ALA A 258 11.01 -16.76 10.97
CA ALA A 258 11.07 -17.52 9.73
C ALA A 258 10.24 -16.91 8.58
N VAL A 259 9.21 -16.12 8.90
CA VAL A 259 8.49 -15.35 7.89
C VAL A 259 9.48 -14.38 7.23
N PRO A 260 9.49 -14.17 5.91
CA PRO A 260 10.44 -13.25 5.28
C PRO A 260 9.98 -11.79 5.29
N ALA A 261 8.67 -11.55 5.11
CA ALA A 261 8.15 -10.18 4.98
C ALA A 261 6.70 -10.03 5.47
N ILE A 262 6.42 -8.84 5.98
CA ILE A 262 5.12 -8.36 6.42
C ILE A 262 4.74 -7.19 5.51
N VAL A 263 3.66 -7.35 4.73
CA VAL A 263 3.21 -6.42 3.69
C VAL A 263 1.87 -5.82 4.10
N PHE A 264 1.88 -4.68 4.81
CA PHE A 264 0.68 -4.13 5.46
C PHE A 264 -0.43 -3.78 4.46
N LEU A 265 -1.68 -4.05 4.85
CA LEU A 265 -2.84 -3.44 4.20
C LEU A 265 -3.01 -1.98 4.67
N SER A 266 -3.54 -1.12 3.81
CA SER A 266 -3.80 0.28 4.16
C SER A 266 -5.10 0.45 4.96
N GLY A 267 -6.06 -0.45 4.80
CA GLY A 267 -7.38 -0.35 5.44
C GLY A 267 -8.08 0.96 5.05
N GLY A 268 -8.56 1.69 6.06
CA GLY A 268 -9.21 3.01 5.92
C GLY A 268 -8.27 4.22 5.86
N GLN A 269 -6.96 4.02 5.92
CA GLN A 269 -5.98 5.12 5.92
C GLN A 269 -5.94 5.85 4.57
N SER A 270 -5.61 7.15 4.61
CA SER A 270 -5.28 7.90 3.39
C SER A 270 -3.94 7.43 2.79
N GLU A 271 -3.66 7.83 1.54
CA GLU A 271 -2.38 7.53 0.89
C GLU A 271 -1.20 8.02 1.74
N GLU A 272 -1.26 9.28 2.21
CA GLU A 272 -0.21 9.89 3.03
C GLU A 272 -0.08 9.23 4.41
N GLU A 273 -1.19 8.89 5.06
CA GLU A 273 -1.20 8.30 6.40
C GLU A 273 -0.59 6.90 6.41
N ALA A 274 -1.03 6.02 5.49
CA ALA A 274 -0.49 4.67 5.36
C ALA A 274 1.03 4.70 5.11
N THR A 275 1.46 5.68 4.33
CA THR A 275 2.83 5.91 3.92
C THR A 275 3.69 6.39 5.10
N LYS A 276 3.23 7.41 5.84
CA LYS A 276 3.91 7.91 7.06
C LYS A 276 4.03 6.83 8.14
N ASN A 277 2.96 6.06 8.37
CA ASN A 277 2.95 5.01 9.39
C ASN A 277 3.95 3.88 9.05
N LEU A 278 4.00 3.47 7.79
CA LEU A 278 4.97 2.47 7.34
C LEU A 278 6.42 2.97 7.42
N ASN A 279 6.66 4.24 7.08
CA ASN A 279 7.97 4.86 7.25
C ASN A 279 8.38 4.87 8.73
N ALA A 280 7.50 5.29 9.64
CA ALA A 280 7.79 5.30 11.08
C ALA A 280 8.15 3.90 11.62
N MET A 281 7.44 2.85 11.17
CA MET A 281 7.78 1.45 11.50
C MET A 281 9.18 1.05 11.04
N ASN A 282 9.57 1.46 9.83
CA ASN A 282 10.90 1.16 9.30
C ASN A 282 12.00 1.95 10.02
N GLN A 283 11.75 3.19 10.44
CA GLN A 283 12.68 4.03 11.20
C GLN A 283 12.84 3.60 12.67
N LEU A 284 11.87 2.89 13.25
CA LEU A 284 11.90 2.47 14.65
C LEU A 284 13.12 1.56 14.95
N LYS A 285 14.02 2.01 15.83
CA LYS A 285 15.25 1.26 16.18
C LYS A 285 14.93 0.10 17.14
N THR A 286 14.56 -1.05 16.60
CA THR A 286 14.28 -2.27 17.37
C THR A 286 14.50 -3.53 16.51
N LYS A 287 14.40 -4.72 17.11
CA LYS A 287 14.57 -6.00 16.41
C LYS A 287 13.40 -6.26 15.47
N LYS A 288 13.67 -6.32 14.17
CA LYS A 288 12.67 -6.60 13.12
C LYS A 288 13.26 -7.65 12.20
N PRO A 289 13.08 -8.95 12.47
CA PRO A 289 13.66 -10.02 11.64
C PRO A 289 12.95 -10.23 10.30
N TRP A 290 11.93 -9.40 10.00
CA TRP A 290 11.15 -9.40 8.76
C TRP A 290 11.36 -8.09 8.00
N SER A 291 11.24 -8.12 6.68
CA SER A 291 10.98 -6.89 5.92
C SER A 291 9.60 -6.33 6.27
N LEU A 292 9.50 -5.02 6.49
CA LEU A 292 8.24 -4.31 6.68
C LEU A 292 7.96 -3.48 5.43
N SER A 293 6.96 -3.90 4.65
CA SER A 293 6.60 -3.27 3.37
C SER A 293 5.08 -3.13 3.24
N PHE A 294 4.58 -2.83 2.06
CA PHE A 294 3.19 -2.51 1.77
C PHE A 294 2.53 -3.55 0.86
N SER A 295 1.23 -3.75 1.04
CA SER A 295 0.33 -4.36 0.07
C SER A 295 -0.93 -3.50 -0.02
N PHE A 296 -0.82 -2.39 -0.75
CA PHE A 296 -1.81 -1.32 -0.76
C PHE A 296 -2.68 -1.39 -2.02
N GLY A 297 -3.99 -1.25 -1.81
CA GLY A 297 -4.96 -1.07 -2.89
C GLY A 297 -5.33 0.40 -3.00
N ARG A 298 -6.29 0.84 -2.17
CA ARG A 298 -6.77 2.24 -2.13
C ARG A 298 -5.62 3.23 -1.96
N ALA A 299 -4.69 2.98 -1.03
CA ALA A 299 -3.62 3.91 -0.71
C ALA A 299 -2.56 4.11 -1.83
N LEU A 300 -2.61 3.31 -2.91
CA LEU A 300 -1.76 3.49 -4.10
C LEU A 300 -2.55 3.90 -5.35
N GLN A 301 -3.88 3.87 -5.29
CA GLN A 301 -4.72 4.04 -6.48
C GLN A 301 -5.67 5.24 -6.37
N GLN A 302 -5.86 5.84 -5.20
CA GLN A 302 -6.94 6.80 -4.99
C GLN A 302 -6.71 8.10 -5.75
N SER A 303 -5.50 8.66 -5.69
CA SER A 303 -5.09 9.83 -6.49
C SER A 303 -5.13 9.48 -7.98
N THR A 304 -4.50 8.38 -8.37
CA THR A 304 -4.47 7.91 -9.76
C THR A 304 -5.86 7.74 -10.37
N LEU A 305 -6.80 7.15 -9.62
CA LEU A 305 -8.16 6.94 -10.08
C LEU A 305 -8.90 8.27 -10.29
N LYS A 306 -8.74 9.23 -9.37
CA LYS A 306 -9.35 10.56 -9.49
C LYS A 306 -8.81 11.32 -10.69
N THR A 307 -7.50 11.31 -10.90
CA THR A 307 -6.85 11.97 -12.02
C THR A 307 -7.19 11.29 -13.35
N TRP A 308 -7.32 9.96 -13.38
CA TRP A 308 -7.69 9.23 -14.60
C TRP A 308 -9.12 9.54 -15.09
N ALA A 309 -10.10 9.62 -14.19
CA ALA A 309 -11.51 9.99 -14.46
C ALA A 309 -12.18 9.28 -15.66
N GLY A 310 -11.69 8.11 -16.08
CA GLY A 310 -12.22 7.34 -17.21
C GLY A 310 -11.91 7.90 -18.60
N THR A 311 -11.09 8.94 -18.71
CA THR A 311 -10.72 9.53 -20.00
C THR A 311 -9.42 8.92 -20.54
N ARG A 312 -9.25 8.98 -21.87
CA ARG A 312 -7.99 8.60 -22.51
C ARG A 312 -6.97 9.69 -22.20
N GLN A 313 -6.05 9.38 -21.31
CA GLN A 313 -5.06 10.34 -20.83
C GLN A 313 -4.00 10.59 -21.91
N ASP A 314 -3.56 11.84 -22.04
CA ASP A 314 -2.41 12.16 -22.88
C ASP A 314 -1.12 11.63 -22.23
N THR A 315 -0.02 11.65 -22.97
CA THR A 315 1.28 11.14 -22.49
C THR A 315 1.76 11.88 -21.23
N LYS A 316 1.37 13.15 -21.06
CA LYS A 316 1.79 14.02 -19.96
C LYS A 316 1.07 13.68 -18.66
N THR A 317 -0.24 13.45 -18.72
CA THR A 317 -1.03 12.99 -17.56
C THR A 317 -0.68 11.56 -17.20
N THR A 318 -0.38 10.70 -18.18
CA THR A 318 0.14 9.34 -17.93
C THR A 318 1.49 9.37 -17.17
N LEU A 319 2.37 10.33 -17.50
CA LEU A 319 3.62 10.57 -16.78
C LEU A 319 3.40 11.14 -15.37
N GLN A 320 2.43 12.03 -15.17
CA GLN A 320 2.08 12.54 -13.83
C GLN A 320 1.51 11.45 -12.93
N LEU A 321 0.62 10.61 -13.47
CA LEU A 321 0.05 9.45 -12.80
C LEU A 321 1.11 8.43 -12.39
N ALA A 322 2.06 8.17 -13.30
CA ALA A 322 3.21 7.35 -13.00
C ALA A 322 4.08 7.98 -11.90
N ASN A 323 4.33 9.30 -11.94
CA ASN A 323 5.12 10.00 -10.92
C ASN A 323 4.44 9.99 -9.55
N GLU A 324 3.11 10.07 -9.45
CA GLU A 324 2.38 9.94 -8.17
C GLU A 324 2.50 8.52 -7.59
N LEU A 325 2.31 7.50 -8.43
CA LEU A 325 2.48 6.10 -8.04
C LEU A 325 3.92 5.79 -7.63
N ILE A 326 4.91 6.34 -8.34
CA ILE A 326 6.33 6.23 -8.02
C ILE A 326 6.68 7.03 -6.77
N ALA A 327 6.16 8.25 -6.58
CA ALA A 327 6.43 9.04 -5.37
C ALA A 327 5.95 8.31 -4.11
N ASN A 328 4.76 7.73 -4.18
CA ASN A 328 4.21 6.92 -3.10
C ASN A 328 5.04 5.65 -2.88
N ALA A 329 5.40 4.92 -3.94
CA ALA A 329 6.16 3.66 -3.81
C ALA A 329 7.64 3.87 -3.43
N ALA A 330 8.29 4.92 -3.95
CA ALA A 330 9.68 5.28 -3.67
C ALA A 330 9.86 5.90 -2.27
N TYR A 331 8.86 6.64 -1.76
CA TYR A 331 8.84 7.08 -0.35
C TYR A 331 8.91 5.90 0.61
N ILE A 332 8.15 4.84 0.29
CA ILE A 332 8.00 3.68 1.17
C ILE A 332 9.22 2.74 1.07
N GLY A 333 9.83 2.67 -0.10
CA GLY A 333 10.84 1.66 -0.43
C GLY A 333 12.22 1.88 0.21
N THR A 334 12.74 3.10 0.27
CA THR A 334 14.18 3.28 0.50
C THR A 334 14.54 3.27 2.00
N PRO A 335 15.31 2.28 2.51
CA PRO A 335 15.73 2.28 3.90
C PRO A 335 16.53 3.53 4.25
N GLY A 336 16.08 4.29 5.26
CA GLY A 336 16.78 5.48 5.74
C GLY A 336 16.61 6.75 4.91
N LYS A 337 15.67 6.80 3.95
CA LYS A 337 15.34 8.03 3.21
C LYS A 337 13.85 8.40 3.31
N GLY A 338 13.51 9.68 3.47
CA GLY A 338 12.13 10.20 3.59
C GLY A 338 11.71 11.15 2.46
N ILE A 339 10.45 11.62 2.44
CA ILE A 339 10.03 12.76 1.61
C ILE A 339 10.21 14.07 2.38
N LEU A 340 10.75 15.07 1.70
CA LEU A 340 10.68 16.45 2.13
C LEU A 340 9.44 17.13 1.51
N ALA A 341 8.49 17.55 2.35
CA ALA A 341 7.39 18.39 1.91
C ALA A 341 7.89 19.84 1.76
N ALA A 342 8.27 20.20 0.54
CA ALA A 342 8.60 21.57 0.14
C ALA A 342 7.45 22.11 -0.72
N ASP A 343 6.24 22.05 -0.20
CA ASP A 343 5.01 22.32 -0.95
C ASP A 343 4.22 23.51 -0.38
N GLU A 344 4.87 24.28 0.52
CA GLU A 344 4.30 25.49 1.10
C GLU A 344 3.90 26.49 0.01
N SER A 345 2.63 26.92 0.04
CA SER A 345 2.16 28.04 -0.79
C SER A 345 2.80 29.36 -0.38
N THR A 346 2.71 30.39 -1.22
CA THR A 346 3.22 31.74 -0.94
C THR A 346 2.72 32.30 0.41
N GLY A 347 1.49 31.99 0.80
CA GLY A 347 0.93 32.39 2.08
C GLY A 347 1.53 31.63 3.27
N THR A 348 1.68 30.31 3.14
CA THR A 348 2.23 29.44 4.20
C THR A 348 3.71 29.73 4.47
N ILE A 349 4.52 29.78 3.41
CA ILE A 349 5.94 30.13 3.52
C ILE A 349 6.13 31.57 4.00
N GLY A 350 5.19 32.48 3.67
CA GLY A 350 5.19 33.86 4.15
C GLY A 350 5.10 33.96 5.68
N LYS A 351 4.24 33.16 6.32
CA LYS A 351 4.13 33.10 7.79
C LYS A 351 5.45 32.63 8.43
N ARG A 352 6.14 31.70 7.78
CA ARG A 352 7.43 31.16 8.23
C ARG A 352 8.58 32.14 8.04
N LEU A 353 8.59 32.91 6.95
CA LEU A 353 9.59 33.97 6.74
C LEU A 353 9.37 35.13 7.72
N ALA A 354 8.10 35.51 7.96
CA ALA A 354 7.75 36.56 8.92
C ALA A 354 8.19 36.22 10.37
N SER A 355 8.09 34.95 10.79
CA SER A 355 8.52 34.56 12.14
C SER A 355 10.03 34.68 12.38
N ILE A 356 10.82 34.86 11.32
CA ILE A 356 12.27 35.08 11.38
C ILE A 356 12.68 36.47 10.84
N ASN A 357 11.73 37.41 10.74
CA ASN A 357 11.95 38.77 10.22
C ASN A 357 12.52 38.81 8.78
N VAL A 358 12.16 37.83 7.95
CA VAL A 358 12.50 37.78 6.52
C VAL A 358 11.29 38.15 5.69
N GLU A 359 11.48 39.02 4.69
CA GLU A 359 10.41 39.47 3.81
C GLU A 359 9.91 38.35 2.89
N ASN A 360 8.59 38.26 2.68
CA ASN A 360 7.98 37.26 1.80
C ASN A 360 8.06 37.67 0.31
N VAL A 361 9.27 37.74 -0.22
CA VAL A 361 9.56 37.95 -1.65
C VAL A 361 10.07 36.68 -2.30
N GLU A 362 9.88 36.56 -3.62
CA GLU A 362 10.25 35.36 -4.40
C GLU A 362 11.70 34.95 -4.18
N THR A 363 12.62 35.92 -4.17
CA THR A 363 14.05 35.70 -3.93
C THR A 363 14.33 34.97 -2.62
N ASN A 364 13.60 35.31 -1.54
CA ASN A 364 13.79 34.71 -0.22
C ASN A 364 13.14 33.32 -0.13
N ARG A 365 11.98 33.14 -0.77
CA ARG A 365 11.35 31.82 -0.91
C ARG A 365 12.26 30.86 -1.67
N ARG A 366 12.79 31.30 -2.82
CA ARG A 366 13.76 30.55 -3.63
C ARG A 366 15.01 30.19 -2.81
N ALA A 367 15.60 31.16 -2.10
CA ALA A 367 16.79 30.92 -1.27
C ALA A 367 16.56 29.87 -0.17
N LEU A 368 15.38 29.87 0.46
CA LEU A 368 15.01 28.83 1.42
C LEU A 368 14.90 27.45 0.77
N ARG A 369 14.32 27.36 -0.45
CA ARG A 369 14.22 26.09 -1.20
C ARG A 369 15.57 25.59 -1.68
N GLU A 370 16.42 26.50 -2.15
CA GLU A 370 17.80 26.18 -2.49
C GLU A 370 18.55 25.60 -1.30
N LEU A 371 18.45 26.22 -0.13
CA LEU A 371 19.04 25.70 1.10
C LEU A 371 18.57 24.27 1.41
N LEU A 372 17.26 24.01 1.30
CA LEU A 372 16.69 22.69 1.55
C LEU A 372 17.21 21.60 0.59
N PHE A 373 17.48 21.97 -0.66
CA PHE A 373 17.89 21.01 -1.71
C PHE A 373 19.41 20.87 -1.84
N THR A 374 20.18 21.85 -1.34
CA THR A 374 21.65 21.89 -1.48
C THR A 374 22.38 21.75 -0.16
N ALA A 375 21.69 21.72 0.98
CA ALA A 375 22.29 21.51 2.28
C ALA A 375 23.12 20.19 2.30
N PRO A 376 24.38 20.23 2.75
CA PRO A 376 25.22 19.05 2.82
C PRO A 376 24.54 17.92 3.60
N GLY A 377 24.38 16.75 2.97
CA GLY A 377 23.74 15.58 3.57
C GLY A 377 22.21 15.54 3.49
N ALA A 378 21.54 16.53 2.89
CA ALA A 378 20.09 16.53 2.73
C ALA A 378 19.60 15.47 1.72
N LEU A 379 20.10 15.50 0.47
CA LEU A 379 19.63 14.62 -0.60
C LEU A 379 19.84 13.11 -0.34
N PRO A 380 20.97 12.66 0.25
CA PRO A 380 21.16 11.25 0.60
C PRO A 380 20.12 10.70 1.58
N CYS A 381 19.44 11.56 2.34
CA CYS A 381 18.39 11.22 3.30
C CYS A 381 16.97 11.33 2.70
N LEU A 382 16.85 11.65 1.40
CA LEU A 382 15.57 11.88 0.76
C LEU A 382 15.32 10.90 -0.38
N SER A 383 14.11 10.34 -0.41
CA SER A 383 13.59 9.52 -1.51
C SER A 383 12.70 10.35 -2.45
N GLY A 384 12.12 11.44 -1.95
CA GLY A 384 11.38 12.39 -2.77
C GLY A 384 11.26 13.78 -2.15
N VAL A 385 10.80 14.76 -2.94
CA VAL A 385 10.43 16.09 -2.47
C VAL A 385 9.14 16.51 -3.16
N ILE A 386 8.12 16.92 -2.39
CA ILE A 386 6.90 17.50 -2.97
C ILE A 386 7.14 19.00 -3.12
N LEU A 387 6.96 19.55 -4.33
CA LEU A 387 7.21 20.93 -4.67
C LEU A 387 5.91 21.73 -4.82
N PHE A 388 5.92 23.01 -4.44
CA PHE A 388 4.87 23.96 -4.83
C PHE A 388 5.08 24.39 -6.29
N GLU A 389 4.02 24.79 -6.99
CA GLU A 389 4.08 25.15 -8.42
C GLU A 389 5.18 26.19 -8.72
N GLU A 390 5.32 27.22 -7.88
CA GLU A 390 6.37 28.24 -8.01
C GLU A 390 7.78 27.62 -8.03
N THR A 391 8.01 26.54 -7.28
CA THR A 391 9.33 25.93 -7.09
C THR A 391 9.79 25.09 -8.29
N LEU A 392 8.88 24.63 -9.14
CA LEU A 392 9.24 23.78 -10.30
C LEU A 392 10.13 24.49 -11.31
N TYR A 393 9.91 25.78 -11.47
CA TYR A 393 10.57 26.61 -12.46
C TYR A 393 11.72 27.45 -11.88
N GLN A 394 11.89 27.38 -10.55
CA GLN A 394 12.96 28.08 -9.85
C GLN A 394 14.31 27.40 -10.09
N LYS A 395 15.33 28.25 -10.10
CA LYS A 395 16.72 27.86 -10.25
C LYS A 395 17.49 28.19 -8.98
N SER A 396 18.47 27.37 -8.66
CA SER A 396 19.52 27.71 -7.70
C SER A 396 20.36 28.89 -8.20
N SER A 397 21.14 29.46 -7.30
CA SER A 397 22.08 30.55 -7.56
C SER A 397 23.13 30.21 -8.64
N ASP A 398 23.44 28.93 -8.87
CA ASP A 398 24.32 28.43 -9.94
C ASP A 398 23.59 28.24 -11.29
N GLY A 399 22.30 28.57 -11.37
CA GLY A 399 21.50 28.55 -12.60
C GLY A 399 20.83 27.21 -12.93
N LYS A 400 20.93 26.21 -12.05
CA LYS A 400 20.34 24.89 -12.24
C LYS A 400 18.90 24.82 -11.74
N LEU A 401 18.03 24.09 -12.43
CA LEU A 401 16.66 23.90 -11.93
C LEU A 401 16.66 23.05 -10.68
N PHE A 402 15.82 23.38 -9.69
CA PHE A 402 15.68 22.57 -8.49
C PHE A 402 15.26 21.13 -8.79
N VAL A 403 14.41 20.95 -9.78
CA VAL A 403 14.00 19.62 -10.27
C VAL A 403 15.22 18.81 -10.73
N ASP A 404 16.21 19.44 -11.36
CA ASP A 404 17.42 18.76 -11.83
C ASP A 404 18.37 18.46 -10.67
N ILE A 405 18.52 19.37 -9.70
CA ILE A 405 19.27 19.14 -8.46
C ILE A 405 18.75 17.91 -7.72
N LEU A 406 17.42 17.79 -7.58
CA LEU A 406 16.79 16.67 -6.90
C LEU A 406 17.02 15.35 -7.65
N LYS A 407 16.80 15.35 -8.98
CA LYS A 407 17.01 14.17 -9.83
C LYS A 407 18.44 13.68 -9.78
N GLU A 408 19.41 14.58 -9.87
CA GLU A 408 20.83 14.21 -9.80
C GLU A 408 21.24 13.70 -8.40
N GLY A 409 20.58 14.17 -7.35
CA GLY A 409 20.71 13.62 -6.00
C GLY A 409 20.03 12.26 -5.79
N GLY A 410 19.38 11.70 -6.82
CA GLY A 410 18.61 10.47 -6.72
C GLY A 410 17.31 10.63 -5.92
N VAL A 411 16.76 11.85 -5.89
CA VAL A 411 15.54 12.23 -5.17
C VAL A 411 14.43 12.53 -6.16
N LEU A 412 13.25 11.93 -5.99
CA LEU A 412 12.12 12.13 -6.91
C LEU A 412 11.39 13.46 -6.66
N PRO A 413 11.30 14.37 -7.64
CA PRO A 413 10.50 15.59 -7.51
C PRO A 413 9.01 15.30 -7.79
N GLY A 414 8.15 15.54 -6.81
CA GLY A 414 6.69 15.58 -6.91
C GLY A 414 6.15 17.00 -6.90
N ILE A 415 4.85 17.18 -7.19
CA ILE A 415 4.18 18.48 -7.20
C ILE A 415 2.92 18.43 -6.33
N LYS A 416 2.66 19.51 -5.59
CA LYS A 416 1.37 19.74 -4.94
C LYS A 416 0.33 20.19 -5.97
N VAL A 417 -0.77 19.45 -6.05
CA VAL A 417 -1.82 19.66 -7.04
C VAL A 417 -3.02 20.47 -6.53
N ASP A 418 -3.04 20.85 -5.25
CA ASP A 418 -4.02 21.78 -4.72
C ASP A 418 -3.52 23.23 -4.73
N LYS A 419 -4.40 24.15 -5.16
CA LYS A 419 -4.18 25.61 -5.09
C LYS A 419 -4.52 26.19 -3.69
N GLY A 420 -4.66 25.32 -2.68
CA GLY A 420 -5.16 25.68 -1.35
C GLY A 420 -6.68 25.56 -1.21
N THR A 421 -7.20 26.14 -0.13
CA THR A 421 -8.59 26.01 0.29
C THR A 421 -9.37 27.28 -0.03
N VAL A 422 -10.52 27.15 -0.70
CA VAL A 422 -11.50 28.23 -0.92
C VAL A 422 -12.70 28.04 0.00
N GLU A 423 -13.37 29.12 0.39
CA GLU A 423 -14.62 28.97 1.16
C GLU A 423 -15.66 28.18 0.37
N LEU A 424 -16.25 27.18 1.02
CA LEU A 424 -17.30 26.37 0.44
C LEU A 424 -18.57 27.21 0.41
N ALA A 425 -19.04 27.52 -0.80
CA ALA A 425 -20.20 28.38 -1.02
C ALA A 425 -21.42 27.85 -0.24
N GLY A 426 -22.02 28.72 0.59
CA GLY A 426 -23.18 28.39 1.43
C GLY A 426 -22.85 27.86 2.82
N THR A 427 -21.58 27.88 3.24
CA THR A 427 -21.14 27.46 4.58
C THR A 427 -20.47 28.61 5.33
N ASN A 428 -20.56 28.61 6.67
CA ASN A 428 -19.88 29.59 7.51
C ASN A 428 -18.49 29.07 7.90
N GLY A 429 -17.49 29.40 7.09
CA GLY A 429 -16.08 29.14 7.39
C GLY A 429 -15.59 27.72 7.08
N GLU A 430 -16.39 26.88 6.42
CA GLU A 430 -15.89 25.63 5.86
C GLU A 430 -15.21 25.92 4.52
N THR A 431 -14.14 25.18 4.23
CA THR A 431 -13.36 25.38 3.02
C THR A 431 -13.25 24.09 2.22
N THR A 432 -13.22 24.20 0.89
CA THR A 432 -13.01 23.10 -0.05
C THR A 432 -11.71 23.32 -0.83
N THR A 433 -11.07 22.25 -1.27
CA THR A 433 -9.79 22.32 -1.97
C THR A 433 -10.01 22.62 -3.45
N GLN A 434 -9.34 23.65 -3.99
CA GLN A 434 -9.41 23.98 -5.41
C GLN A 434 -8.27 23.27 -6.16
N GLY A 435 -8.62 22.51 -7.20
CA GLY A 435 -7.63 21.93 -8.12
C GLY A 435 -6.97 22.98 -9.00
N LEU A 436 -5.92 22.59 -9.71
CA LEU A 436 -5.28 23.46 -10.72
C LEU A 436 -6.23 23.69 -11.90
N ASP A 437 -6.50 24.97 -12.26
CA ASP A 437 -7.31 25.29 -13.44
C ASP A 437 -6.61 24.80 -14.73
N GLY A 438 -7.34 24.05 -15.55
CA GLY A 438 -6.84 23.55 -16.83
C GLY A 438 -6.10 22.21 -16.78
N LEU A 439 -6.23 21.46 -15.68
CA LEU A 439 -5.87 20.05 -15.58
C LEU A 439 -7.11 19.15 -15.58
#